data_AF-A0A2E4EDL3-F1
#
_entry.id   AF-A0A2E4EDL3-F1
#
_cell.length_a   1.000
_cell.length_b   1.000
_cell.length_c   1.000
_cell.angle_alpha   90.00
_cell.angle_beta   90.00
_cell.angle_gamma   90.00
#
_symmetry.space_group_name_H-M   'P 1'
#
loop_
_entity.id
_entity.type
_entity.pdbx_description
1 polymer ?
#
loop_
_entity_poly.entity_id
_entity_poly.type
_entity_poly.pdbx_seq_one_letter_code
_entity_poly.pdbx_strand_id
1 'polypeptide(L)'
;MDELVNFIISVEWQKEWLGLAATTITLYSFSLRHALQFRQVNFVAAVTWISYGIQLGSLAMLITNAVIVAMHIWHLAKHYKGITLLDSK
;
A
#
# COMPACT_ATOMS: atom_id res chain seq x y z
N MET A 1 -29.36 -6.33 8.39
CA MET A 1 -28.66 -5.42 9.31
C MET A 1 -27.91 -6.24 10.36
N ASP A 2 -28.58 -7.22 10.94
CA ASP A 2 -28.04 -8.10 11.99
C ASP A 2 -26.78 -8.88 11.58
N GLU A 3 -26.71 -9.40 10.35
CA GLU A 3 -25.51 -10.12 9.86
C GLU A 3 -24.27 -9.23 9.78
N LEU A 4 -24.42 -7.98 9.35
CA LEU A 4 -23.31 -7.04 9.18
C LEU A 4 -22.78 -6.59 10.55
N VAL A 5 -23.69 -6.37 11.50
CA VAL A 5 -23.33 -6.08 12.89
C VAL A 5 -22.58 -7.26 13.52
N ASN A 6 -23.07 -8.49 13.32
CA ASN A 6 -22.42 -9.69 13.83
C ASN A 6 -21.02 -9.88 13.23
N PHE A 7 -20.86 -9.64 11.93
CA PHE A 7 -19.55 -9.65 11.29
C PHE A 7 -18.59 -8.62 11.91
N ILE A 8 -19.01 -7.34 12.02
CA ILE A 8 -18.19 -6.27 12.58
C ILE A 8 -17.73 -6.59 14.00
N ILE A 9 -18.61 -7.16 14.83
CA ILE A 9 -18.28 -7.53 16.21
C ILE A 9 -17.30 -8.71 16.25
N SER A 10 -17.35 -9.62 15.27
CA SER A 10 -16.46 -10.79 15.20
C SER A 10 -15.02 -10.47 14.76
N VAL A 11 -14.77 -9.26 14.23
CA VAL A 11 -13.44 -8.86 13.74
C VAL A 11 -12.48 -8.61 14.90
N GLU A 12 -11.26 -9.16 14.79
CA GLU A 12 -10.17 -8.87 15.70
C GLU A 12 -9.51 -7.52 15.38
N TRP A 13 -10.16 -6.42 15.73
CA TRP A 13 -9.73 -5.04 15.40
C TRP A 13 -8.28 -4.70 15.78
N GLN A 14 -7.74 -5.34 16.80
CA GLN A 14 -6.34 -5.19 17.23
C GLN A 14 -5.32 -5.72 16.21
N LYS A 15 -5.73 -6.60 15.29
CA LYS A 15 -4.91 -7.09 14.18
C LYS A 15 -5.14 -6.26 12.91
N GLU A 16 -6.34 -5.71 12.74
CA GLU A 16 -6.73 -5.04 11.50
C GLU A 16 -6.19 -3.60 11.32
N TRP A 17 -5.75 -2.93 12.39
CA TRP A 17 -5.35 -1.52 12.30
C TRP A 17 -4.21 -1.27 11.31
N LEU A 18 -3.27 -2.21 11.15
CA LEU A 18 -2.19 -2.11 10.17
C LEU A 18 -2.71 -2.20 8.74
N GLY A 19 -3.61 -3.14 8.47
CA GLY A 19 -4.26 -3.28 7.16
C GLY A 19 -5.13 -2.06 6.83
N LEU A 20 -5.83 -1.50 7.81
CA LEU A 20 -6.60 -0.27 7.66
C LEU A 20 -5.71 0.95 7.41
N ALA A 21 -4.58 1.06 8.10
CA ALA A 21 -3.59 2.10 7.84
C ALA A 21 -3.01 1.98 6.42
N ALA A 22 -2.59 0.77 6.02
CA ALA A 22 -2.08 0.50 4.68
C ALA A 22 -3.11 0.86 3.60
N THR A 23 -4.37 0.43 3.80
CA THR A 23 -5.50 0.78 2.93
C THR A 23 -5.69 2.30 2.82
N THR A 24 -5.69 3.00 3.95
CA THR A 24 -5.87 4.45 3.99
C THR A 24 -4.77 5.17 3.20
N ILE A 25 -3.51 4.77 3.38
CA ILE A 25 -2.37 5.34 2.64
C ILE A 25 -2.48 5.02 1.14
N THR A 26 -2.85 3.78 0.78
CA THR A 26 -3.09 3.40 -0.62
C THR A 26 -4.18 4.28 -1.26
N LEU A 27 -5.33 4.42 -0.61
CA LEU A 27 -6.45 5.22 -1.12
C LEU A 27 -6.09 6.70 -1.21
N TYR A 28 -5.41 7.23 -0.19
CA TYR A 28 -4.90 8.60 -0.21
C TYR A 28 -3.99 8.83 -1.42
N SER A 29 -3.15 7.86 -1.78
CA SER A 29 -2.27 7.98 -2.94
C SER A 29 -3.05 8.24 -4.25
N PHE A 30 -4.27 7.71 -4.41
CA PHE A 30 -5.08 7.94 -5.61
C PHE A 30 -5.57 9.38 -5.75
N SER A 31 -5.59 10.16 -4.67
CA SER A 31 -5.92 11.58 -4.72
C SER A 31 -4.76 12.46 -5.21
N LEU A 32 -3.54 11.91 -5.30
CA LEU A 32 -2.34 12.66 -5.68
C LEU A 32 -2.24 12.81 -7.21
N ARG A 33 -2.07 14.06 -7.65
CA ARG A 33 -1.97 14.40 -9.08
C ARG A 33 -0.55 14.27 -9.64
N HIS A 34 0.46 14.39 -8.79
CA HIS A 34 1.87 14.25 -9.19
C HIS A 34 2.31 12.79 -9.09
N ALA A 35 2.80 12.21 -10.19
CA ALA A 35 3.20 10.79 -10.17
C ALA A 35 4.38 10.51 -9.23
N LEU A 36 5.28 11.48 -9.02
CA LEU A 36 6.36 11.34 -8.04
C LEU A 36 5.78 11.12 -6.63
N GLN A 37 4.88 12.01 -6.20
CA GLN A 37 4.22 11.92 -4.90
C GLN A 37 3.41 10.62 -4.77
N PHE A 38 2.68 10.24 -5.82
CA PHE A 38 1.96 8.97 -5.83
C PHE A 38 2.87 7.77 -5.63
N ARG A 39 4.00 7.71 -6.35
CA ARG A 39 4.93 6.58 -6.23
C ARG A 39 5.58 6.52 -4.86
N GLN A 40 5.90 7.67 -4.26
CA GLN A 40 6.44 7.73 -2.89
C GLN A 40 5.41 7.26 -1.86
N VAL A 41 4.17 7.75 -1.93
CA VAL A 41 3.12 7.36 -0.97
C VAL A 41 2.70 5.89 -1.16
N ASN A 42 2.60 5.42 -2.41
CA ASN A 42 2.25 4.03 -2.69
C ASN A 42 3.39 3.06 -2.31
N PHE A 43 4.65 3.50 -2.40
CA PHE A 43 5.78 2.76 -1.81
C PHE A 43 5.62 2.60 -0.29
N VAL A 44 5.29 3.67 0.44
CA VAL A 44 5.02 3.59 1.89
C VAL A 44 3.86 2.64 2.18
N ALA A 45 2.77 2.75 1.43
CA ALA A 45 1.62 1.85 1.57
C ALA A 45 1.99 0.38 1.35
N ALA A 46 2.77 0.08 0.31
CA ALA A 46 3.20 -1.28 -0.01
C ALA A 46 4.11 -1.86 1.09
N VAL A 47 5.02 -1.04 1.67
CA VAL A 47 5.81 -1.46 2.84
C VAL A 47 4.90 -1.77 4.03
N THR A 48 3.88 -0.93 4.30
CA THR A 48 2.91 -1.21 5.37
C THR A 48 2.10 -2.48 5.11
N TRP A 49 1.70 -2.74 3.85
CA TRP A 49 1.03 -3.98 3.46
C TRP A 49 1.92 -5.21 3.63
N ILE A 50 3.23 -5.11 3.39
CA ILE A 50 4.18 -6.19 3.72
C ILE A 50 4.16 -6.46 5.22
N SER A 51 4.27 -5.43 6.06
CA SER A 51 4.23 -5.60 7.53
C SER A 51 2.94 -6.28 8.00
N TYR A 52 1.79 -5.87 7.46
CA TYR A 52 0.51 -6.53 7.75
C TYR A 52 0.43 -7.96 7.18
N GLY A 53 0.96 -8.20 5.99
CA GLY A 53 1.06 -9.54 5.40
C GLY A 53 1.92 -10.49 6.23
N ILE A 54 3.00 -10.02 6.87
CA ILE A 54 3.80 -10.79 7.82
C ILE A 54 2.95 -11.15 9.04
N GLN A 55 2.22 -10.17 9.60
CA GLN A 55 1.35 -10.39 10.76
C GLN A 55 0.27 -11.45 10.50
N LEU A 56 -0.30 -11.47 9.29
CA LEU A 56 -1.29 -12.46 8.88
C LEU A 56 -0.70 -13.79 8.36
N GLY A 57 0.61 -13.87 8.13
CA GLY A 57 1.23 -15.00 7.43
C GLY A 57 0.77 -15.14 5.96
N SER A 58 0.35 -14.04 5.33
CA SER A 58 -0.21 -14.05 3.98
C SER A 58 0.87 -13.92 2.91
N LEU A 59 1.28 -15.06 2.32
CA LEU A 59 2.29 -15.08 1.26
C LEU A 59 1.88 -14.25 0.03
N ALA A 60 0.59 -14.25 -0.32
CA ALA A 60 0.08 -13.45 -1.45
C ALA A 60 0.30 -11.95 -1.22
N MET A 61 -0.03 -11.44 -0.02
CA MET A 61 0.22 -10.03 0.32
C MET A 61 1.70 -9.68 0.29
N LEU A 62 2.56 -10.58 0.80
CA LEU A 62 4.01 -10.37 0.80
C LEU A 62 4.57 -10.26 -0.62
N ILE A 63 4.26 -11.23 -1.48
CA ILE A 63 4.79 -11.27 -2.85
C ILE A 63 4.30 -10.06 -3.65
N THR A 64 2.99 -9.80 -3.63
CA THR A 64 2.40 -8.69 -4.39
C THR A 64 3.03 -7.36 -3.99
N ASN A 65 3.14 -7.09 -2.69
CA ASN A 65 3.67 -5.81 -2.23
C ASN A 65 5.19 -5.71 -2.36
N ALA A 66 5.94 -6.81 -2.28
CA ALA A 66 7.37 -6.82 -2.59
C ALA A 66 7.64 -6.43 -4.06
N VAL A 67 6.83 -6.94 -5.00
CA VAL A 67 6.90 -6.54 -6.41
C VAL A 67 6.54 -5.07 -6.59
N ILE A 68 5.48 -4.58 -5.94
CA ILE A 68 5.10 -3.16 -5.97
C ILE A 68 6.23 -2.26 -5.44
N VAL A 69 6.84 -2.62 -4.31
CA VAL A 69 8.02 -1.95 -3.74
C VAL A 69 9.15 -1.88 -4.76
N ALA A 70 9.50 -3.02 -5.39
CA ALA A 70 10.56 -3.08 -6.39
C ALA A 70 10.25 -2.19 -7.61
N MET A 71 9.00 -2.19 -8.10
CA MET A 71 8.57 -1.33 -9.20
C MET A 71 8.68 0.15 -8.82
N HIS A 72 8.23 0.56 -7.64
CA HIS A 72 8.34 1.95 -7.21
C HIS A 72 9.80 2.39 -7.05
N ILE A 73 10.67 1.56 -6.46
CA ILE A 73 12.11 1.82 -6.37
C ILE A 73 12.70 2.04 -7.76
N TRP A 74 12.42 1.14 -8.72
CA TRP A 74 12.95 1.25 -10.08
C TRP A 74 12.56 2.57 -10.76
N HIS A 75 11.29 2.97 -10.66
CA HIS A 75 10.81 4.22 -11.26
C HIS A 75 11.41 5.45 -10.57
N LEU A 76 11.46 5.45 -9.23
CA LEU A 76 12.04 6.54 -8.46
C LEU A 76 13.54 6.69 -8.76
N ALA A 77 14.28 5.57 -8.80
CA ALA A 77 15.69 5.57 -9.13
C ALA A 77 15.97 6.11 -10.54
N LYS A 78 15.17 5.74 -11.54
CA LYS A 78 15.27 6.30 -12.90
C LYS A 78 14.97 7.80 -12.93
N HIS A 79 13.99 8.25 -12.14
CA HIS A 79 13.64 9.65 -12.04
C HIS A 79 14.79 10.49 -11.47
N TYR A 80 15.35 10.09 -10.33
CA TYR A 80 16.46 10.81 -9.70
C TYR A 80 17.76 10.75 -10.51
N LYS A 81 17.93 9.74 -11.38
CA LYS A 81 19.03 9.68 -12.35
C LYS A 81 18.79 10.52 -13.61
N GLY A 82 17.64 11.20 -13.74
CA GLY A 82 17.29 11.98 -14.93
C GLY A 82 17.00 11.13 -16.17
N ILE A 83 16.85 9.81 -16.04
CA ILE A 83 16.62 8.88 -17.16
C ILE A 83 15.16 8.94 -17.61
N THR A 84 14.24 9.20 -16.68
CA THR A 84 12.80 9.22 -16.96
C THR A 84 12.12 10.31 -16.16
N LEU A 85 11.43 11.21 -16.83
CA LEU A 85 10.55 12.17 -16.16
C LEU A 85 9.27 11.45 -15.80
N LEU A 86 8.89 11.52 -14.52
CA LEU A 86 7.60 11.04 -14.07
C LEU A 86 6.58 12.13 -14.41
N ASP A 87 5.76 11.88 -15.41
CA ASP A 87 4.66 12.73 -15.85
C ASP A 87 3.51 12.75 -14.83
N SER A 88 2.54 13.64 -14.99
CA SER A 88 1.32 13.60 -14.16
C SER A 88 0.54 12.33 -14.47
N LYS A 89 -0.05 11.72 -13.43
CA LYS A 89 -0.83 10.49 -13.55
C LYS A 89 -2.08 10.63 -14.39
#